data_AF-A0A7C4JZS7-F1
#
_entry.id   AF-A0A7C4JZS7-F1
#
_cell.length_a   1.000
_cell.length_b   1.000
_cell.length_c   1.000
_cell.angle_alpha   90.00
_cell.angle_beta   90.00
_cell.angle_gamma   90.00
#
_symmetry.space_group_name_H-M   'P 1'
#
loop_
_entity.id
_entity.type
_entity.pdbx_description
1 polymer ?
#
loop_
_entity_poly.entity_id
_entity_poly.type
_entity_poly.pdbx_seq_one_letter_code
_entity_poly.pdbx_strand_id
1 'polypeptide(L)'
;MDSERKIRELLSEFVLLHFKRPVEADFRDLRSALLFCMFLDWFGLDNPLGIYILDFYPELLSEFHLWHRTLGLEHFSLSFLPCC
;
A
#
# COMPACT_ATOMS: atom_id res chain seq x y z
N MET A 1 -21.61 -33.96 -0.71
CA MET A 1 -20.20 -33.48 -0.69
C MET A 1 -19.94 -32.40 -1.73
N ASP A 2 -20.35 -32.55 -3.00
CA ASP A 2 -20.03 -31.53 -4.03
C ASP A 2 -20.88 -30.24 -3.92
N SER A 3 -22.13 -30.35 -3.49
CA SER A 3 -23.04 -29.21 -3.24
C SER A 3 -22.59 -28.32 -2.07
N GLU A 4 -22.14 -28.92 -0.97
CA GLU A 4 -21.63 -28.18 0.20
C GLU A 4 -20.36 -27.40 -0.12
N ARG A 5 -19.46 -27.96 -0.93
CA ARG A 5 -18.27 -27.26 -1.41
C ARG A 5 -18.66 -26.05 -2.25
N LYS A 6 -19.59 -26.22 -3.19
CA LYS A 6 -20.09 -25.15 -4.07
C LYS A 6 -20.73 -24.01 -3.29
N ILE A 7 -21.51 -24.32 -2.25
CA ILE A 7 -22.12 -23.31 -1.38
C ILE A 7 -21.05 -22.53 -0.61
N ARG A 8 -20.00 -23.21 -0.09
CA ARG A 8 -18.89 -22.55 0.60
C ARG A 8 -18.09 -21.63 -0.33
N GLU A 9 -17.82 -22.07 -1.56
CA GLU A 9 -17.14 -21.26 -2.57
C GLU A 9 -17.93 -19.99 -2.89
N LEU A 10 -19.24 -20.13 -3.16
CA LEU A 10 -20.12 -18.99 -3.42
C LEU A 10 -20.19 -18.02 -2.23
N LEU A 11 -20.26 -18.53 -1.00
CA LEU A 11 -20.30 -17.68 0.19
C LEU A 11 -18.97 -16.93 0.40
N SER A 12 -17.84 -17.61 0.17
CA SER A 12 -16.51 -17.00 0.23
C SER A 12 -16.37 -15.90 -0.82
N GLU A 13 -16.79 -16.16 -2.05
CA GLU A 13 -16.76 -15.19 -3.14
C GLU A 13 -17.67 -13.99 -2.86
N PHE A 14 -18.87 -14.22 -2.34
CA PHE A 14 -19.77 -13.15 -1.89
C PHE A 14 -19.12 -12.26 -0.82
N VAL A 15 -18.52 -12.86 0.21
CA VAL A 15 -17.84 -12.11 1.27
C VAL A 15 -16.68 -11.30 0.71
N LEU A 16 -15.90 -11.89 -0.19
CA LEU A 16 -14.75 -11.23 -0.81
C LEU A 16 -15.16 -10.05 -1.68
N LEU A 17 -16.20 -10.22 -2.50
CA LEU A 17 -16.70 -9.16 -3.38
C LEU A 17 -17.37 -8.02 -2.60
N HIS A 18 -18.17 -8.35 -1.58
CA HIS A 18 -19.00 -7.36 -0.91
C HIS A 18 -18.28 -6.63 0.24
N PHE A 19 -17.36 -7.29 0.94
CA PHE A 19 -16.70 -6.69 2.09
C PHE A 19 -15.24 -6.37 1.81
N LYS A 20 -14.46 -7.30 1.24
CA LYS A 20 -13.01 -7.10 1.09
C LYS A 20 -12.68 -6.00 0.07
N ARG A 21 -13.28 -6.04 -1.11
CA ARG A 21 -12.98 -5.08 -2.18
C ARG A 21 -13.32 -3.63 -1.84
N PRO A 22 -14.49 -3.31 -1.26
CA PRO A 22 -14.79 -1.93 -0.86
C PRO A 22 -13.85 -1.43 0.23
N VAL A 23 -13.54 -2.28 1.21
CA VAL A 23 -12.59 -1.94 2.28
C VAL A 23 -11.20 -1.63 1.70
N GLU A 24 -10.72 -2.44 0.76
CA GLU A 24 -9.45 -2.17 0.05
C GLU A 24 -9.49 -0.87 -0.76
N ALA A 25 -10.65 -0.52 -1.35
CA ALA A 25 -10.81 0.73 -2.07
C ALA A 25 -10.76 1.94 -1.12
N ASP A 26 -11.44 1.87 0.03
CA ASP A 26 -11.44 2.95 1.04
C ASP A 26 -10.03 3.19 1.60
N PHE A 27 -9.25 2.13 1.82
CA PHE A 27 -7.88 2.24 2.31
C PHE A 27 -6.87 2.71 1.25
N ARG A 28 -7.25 2.77 -0.03
CA ARG A 28 -6.36 3.22 -1.10
C ARG A 28 -5.92 4.67 -0.89
N ASP A 29 -6.86 5.55 -0.61
CA ASP A 29 -6.59 6.98 -0.46
C ASP A 29 -5.74 7.26 0.79
N LEU A 30 -6.04 6.55 1.89
CA LEU A 30 -5.23 6.60 3.11
C LEU A 30 -3.79 6.15 2.85
N ARG A 31 -3.61 5.03 2.12
CA ARG A 31 -2.29 4.53 1.74
C ARG A 31 -1.53 5.56 0.89
N SER A 32 -2.18 6.17 -0.09
CA SER A 32 -1.58 7.23 -0.90
C SER A 32 -1.20 8.46 -0.08
N ALA A 33 -2.02 8.86 0.89
CA ALA A 33 -1.72 9.97 1.80
C ALA A 33 -0.50 9.67 2.71
N LEU A 34 -0.38 8.44 3.20
CA LEU A 34 0.79 8.01 3.99
C LEU A 34 2.07 8.01 3.17
N LEU A 35 2.02 7.49 1.93
CA LEU A 35 3.14 7.56 1.00
C LEU A 35 3.50 9.02 0.68
N PHE A 36 2.52 9.90 0.49
CA PHE A 36 2.76 11.33 0.29
C PHE A 36 3.49 11.97 1.47
N CYS A 37 3.11 11.64 2.71
CA CYS A 37 3.81 12.14 3.90
C CYS A 37 5.28 11.72 3.91
N MET A 38 5.58 10.48 3.52
CA MET A 38 6.95 9.98 3.37
C MET A 38 7.75 10.77 2.30
N PHE A 39 7.10 11.19 1.20
CA PHE A 39 7.72 12.08 0.22
C PHE A 39 8.05 13.46 0.79
N LEU A 40 7.17 14.02 1.63
CA LEU A 40 7.45 15.30 2.28
C LEU A 40 8.74 15.22 3.08
N ASP A 41 8.93 14.14 3.85
CA ASP A 41 10.17 13.93 4.62
C ASP A 41 11.40 13.84 3.72
N TRP A 42 11.31 13.16 2.57
CA TRP A 42 12.41 13.06 1.63
C TRP A 42 12.76 14.37 0.94
N PHE A 43 11.77 15.19 0.61
CA PHE A 43 12.00 16.54 0.09
C PHE A 43 12.41 17.53 1.18
N GLY A 44 12.46 17.11 2.45
CA GLY A 44 12.77 17.96 3.59
C GLY A 44 11.68 18.99 3.89
N LEU A 45 10.45 18.70 3.47
CA LEU A 45 9.27 19.51 3.73
C LEU A 45 8.63 19.10 5.06
N ASP A 46 7.90 20.02 5.69
CA ASP A 46 7.22 19.74 6.96
C ASP A 46 6.16 18.66 6.77
N ASN A 47 6.34 17.53 7.47
CA ASN A 47 5.39 16.44 7.50
C ASN A 47 4.52 16.50 8.78
N PRO A 48 3.21 16.76 8.67
CA PRO A 48 2.32 16.84 9.83
C PRO A 48 2.17 15.52 10.59
N LEU A 49 2.46 14.39 9.93
CA LEU A 49 2.33 13.05 10.48
C LEU A 49 3.68 12.39 10.83
N GLY A 50 4.81 13.04 10.60
CA GLY A 50 6.15 12.41 10.60
C GLY A 50 6.44 11.53 11.82
N ILE A 51 6.27 12.08 13.03
CA ILE A 51 6.51 11.32 14.28
C ILE A 51 5.51 10.18 14.45
N TYR A 52 4.26 10.37 14.03
CA TYR A 52 3.18 9.39 14.23
C TYR A 52 3.27 8.21 13.27
N ILE A 53 3.96 8.38 12.14
CA ILE A 53 4.09 7.33 11.13
C ILE A 53 5.42 6.61 11.18
N LEU A 54 6.29 6.91 12.16
CA LEU A 54 7.64 6.36 12.27
C LEU A 54 7.67 4.82 12.21
N ASP A 55 6.75 4.20 12.93
CA ASP A 55 6.62 2.73 13.00
C ASP A 55 6.18 2.11 11.67
N PHE A 56 5.52 2.88 10.80
CA PHE A 56 5.04 2.43 9.49
C PHE A 56 6.04 2.67 8.36
N TYR A 57 7.16 3.35 8.60
CA TYR A 57 8.17 3.61 7.54
C TYR A 57 8.68 2.35 6.85
N PRO A 58 8.96 1.22 7.54
CA PRO A 58 9.44 0.02 6.87
C PRO A 58 8.44 -0.50 5.82
N GLU A 59 7.17 -0.60 6.19
CA GLU A 59 6.09 -0.99 5.28
C GLU A 59 5.90 0.04 4.16
N LEU A 60 5.87 1.33 4.47
CA LEU A 60 5.71 2.39 3.47
C LEU A 60 6.87 2.45 2.47
N LEU A 61 8.10 2.16 2.90
CA LEU A 61 9.26 2.05 2.02
C LEU A 61 9.11 0.91 1.01
N SER A 62 8.55 -0.23 1.44
CA SER A 62 8.28 -1.36 0.55
C SER A 62 7.21 -1.02 -0.51
N GLU A 63 6.18 -0.28 -0.12
CA GLU A 63 5.12 0.19 -1.00
C GLU A 63 5.63 1.25 -1.98
N PHE A 64 6.52 2.13 -1.53
CA PHE A 64 7.21 3.08 -2.39
C PHE A 64 8.05 2.40 -3.47
N HIS A 65 8.76 1.31 -3.14
CA HIS A 65 9.48 0.52 -4.15
C HIS A 65 8.52 -0.09 -5.18
N LEU A 66 7.36 -0.59 -4.75
CA LEU A 66 6.36 -1.11 -5.66
C LEU A 66 5.84 0.00 -6.59
N TRP A 67 5.52 1.17 -6.03
CA TRP A 67 5.11 2.34 -6.80
C TRP A 67 6.17 2.77 -7.82
N HIS A 68 7.44 2.83 -7.43
CA HIS A 68 8.53 3.12 -8.35
C HIS A 68 8.60 2.15 -9.54
N ARG A 69 8.42 0.84 -9.28
CA ARG A 69 8.37 -0.15 -10.37
C ARG A 69 7.18 0.08 -11.29
N THR A 70 6.03 0.56 -10.79
CA THR A 70 4.89 0.89 -11.65
C THR A 70 5.16 2.04 -12.63
N LEU A 71 6.13 2.91 -12.30
CA LEU A 71 6.57 4.02 -13.17
C LEU A 71 7.64 3.59 -14.20
N GLY A 72 8.04 2.32 -14.21
CA GLY A 72 9.11 1.84 -15.09
C GLY A 72 10.51 2.28 -14.65
N LEU A 73 10.67 2.76 -13.41
CA LEU A 73 11.96 3.08 -12.83
C LEU A 73 12.53 1.83 -12.17
N GLU A 74 13.50 1.18 -12.83
CA GLU A 74 14.15 -0.02 -12.28
C GLU A 74 15.14 0.31 -11.15
N HIS A 75 15.75 1.50 -11.17
CA HIS A 75 16.73 1.95 -10.18
C HIS A 75 16.56 3.44 -9.87
N PHE A 76 16.62 3.80 -8.59
CA PHE A 76 16.58 5.20 -8.16
C PHE A 76 17.98 5.79 -8.24
N SER A 77 18.14 6.90 -8.97
CA SER A 77 19.45 7.48 -9.30
C SER A 77 20.16 8.18 -8.14
N LEU A 78 19.53 8.24 -6.96
CA LEU A 78 20.03 8.91 -5.77
C LEU A 78 20.63 7.87 -4.82
N SER A 79 21.95 7.91 -4.68
CA SER A 79 22.80 6.97 -3.95
C SER A 79 22.55 6.85 -2.45
N PHE A 80 21.69 7.69 -1.86
CA PHE A 80 21.40 7.70 -0.43
C PHE A 80 20.21 6.82 -0.03
N LEU A 81 19.40 6.36 -0.99
CA LEU A 81 18.28 5.46 -0.73
C LEU A 81 18.40 4.23 -1.64
N PRO A 82 18.55 3.02 -1.08
CA PRO A 82 18.49 1.81 -1.87
C PRO A 82 17.03 1.60 -2.31
N CYS A 83 16.68 2.08 -3.50
CA CYS A 83 15.63 1.45 -4.29
C CYS A 83 16.35 0.50 -5.25
N CYS A 84 16.62 -0.70 -4.73
CA CYS A 84 17.63 -1.62 -5.25
C CYS A 84 19.01 -0.98 -5.43
#